data_AF-A0A949W526-F1
#
_entry.id   AF-A0A949W526-F1
#
_cell.length_a   1.000
_cell.length_b   1.000
_cell.length_c   1.000
_cell.angle_alpha   90.00
_cell.angle_beta   90.00
_cell.angle_gamma   90.00
#
_symmetry.space_group_name_H-M   'P 1'
#
loop_
_entity.id
_entity.type
_entity.pdbx_description
1 polymer ?
#
loop_
_entity_poly.entity_id
_entity_poly.type
_entity_poly.pdbx_seq_one_letter_code
_entity_poly.pdbx_strand_id
1 'polypeptide(L)'
;MFLFDEVDFVQTQNLPIGDLWYFLPFGYLVTILIETPILLLGLGRKFSFKQKLFAGIWLTACTYPIVVIVLPTIFSGSPRWLYLTVAEIFAPVAECAIFWLAFRGTDGVNWMRSFFVIILANLASFGLGEVLNAYQWFGLF
;
A
#
# COMPACT_ATOMS: atom_id res chain seq x y z
N MET A 1 -30.77 2.04 14.34
CA MET A 1 -29.99 1.96 15.60
C MET A 1 -30.21 0.56 16.13
N PHE A 2 -29.15 -0.18 16.44
CA PHE A 2 -29.03 -1.65 16.60
C PHE A 2 -28.63 -2.45 15.35
N LEU A 3 -27.72 -3.43 15.59
CA LEU A 3 -27.08 -4.40 14.69
C LEU A 3 -25.65 -4.11 14.18
N PHE A 4 -24.90 -3.25 14.87
CA PHE A 4 -23.44 -3.38 14.91
C PHE A 4 -23.05 -3.65 16.36
N ASP A 5 -23.58 -4.75 16.90
CA ASP A 5 -23.07 -5.33 18.13
C ASP A 5 -21.60 -5.67 17.89
N GLU A 6 -20.75 -5.03 18.69
CA GLU A 6 -19.47 -5.52 19.22
C GLU A 6 -18.92 -6.76 18.51
N VAL A 7 -18.48 -6.58 17.27
CA VAL A 7 -17.44 -7.45 16.73
C VAL A 7 -16.15 -6.77 17.16
N ASP A 8 -15.57 -7.27 18.23
CA ASP A 8 -14.16 -7.09 18.57
C ASP A 8 -13.33 -7.69 17.43
N PHE A 9 -13.32 -7.02 16.28
CA PHE A 9 -12.31 -7.19 15.25
C PHE A 9 -11.03 -6.77 15.93
N VAL A 10 -10.12 -7.71 16.21
CA VAL A 10 -8.86 -7.37 16.85
C VAL A 10 -8.07 -6.54 15.82
N GLN A 11 -8.16 -5.23 16.01
CA GLN A 11 -7.72 -4.26 15.02
C GLN A 11 -6.20 -4.24 14.98
N THR A 12 -5.61 -4.25 13.78
CA THR A 12 -4.16 -4.06 13.58
C THR A 12 -3.60 -2.81 14.24
N GLN A 13 -4.44 -1.78 14.45
CA GLN A 13 -4.12 -0.56 15.19
C GLN A 13 -3.95 -0.76 16.71
N ASN A 14 -4.47 -1.87 17.24
CA ASN A 14 -4.43 -2.25 18.65
C ASN A 14 -3.55 -3.50 18.90
N LEU A 15 -2.94 -4.05 17.84
CA LEU A 15 -1.98 -5.15 18.01
C LEU A 15 -0.74 -4.65 18.77
N PRO A 16 -0.13 -5.51 19.60
CA PRO A 16 1.19 -5.25 20.13
C PRO A 16 2.14 -4.87 19.00
N ILE A 17 2.94 -3.81 19.17
CA ILE A 17 3.87 -3.31 18.15
C ILE A 17 4.76 -4.43 17.58
N GLY A 18 5.09 -5.44 18.39
CA GLY A 18 5.85 -6.62 17.97
C GLY A 18 5.21 -7.42 16.83
N ASP A 19 3.88 -7.53 16.78
CA ASP A 19 3.17 -8.30 15.75
C ASP A 19 3.18 -7.60 14.39
N LEU A 20 3.19 -6.26 14.39
CA LEU A 20 3.33 -5.45 13.17
C LEU A 20 4.66 -5.70 12.46
N TRP A 21 5.73 -5.97 13.22
CA TRP A 21 7.05 -6.29 12.66
C TRP A 21 7.09 -7.66 11.97
N TYR A 22 6.37 -8.65 12.49
CA TYR A 22 6.24 -9.95 11.83
C TYR A 22 5.36 -9.89 10.58
N PHE A 23 4.35 -9.03 10.61
CA PHE A 23 3.47 -8.80 9.46
C PHE A 23 4.18 -8.07 8.31
N LEU A 24 5.06 -7.12 8.62
CA LEU A 24 5.75 -6.28 7.63
C LEU A 24 6.37 -7.07 6.46
N PRO A 25 7.25 -8.06 6.65
CA PRO A 25 7.87 -8.76 5.53
C PRO A 25 6.85 -9.54 4.69
N PHE A 26 5.83 -10.12 5.33
CA PHE A 26 4.81 -10.88 4.62
C PHE A 26 3.94 -9.97 3.77
N GLY A 27 3.36 -8.94 4.36
CA GLY A 27 2.47 -8.03 3.63
C GLY A 27 3.21 -7.16 2.62
N TYR A 28 4.51 -6.90 2.82
CA TYR A 28 5.38 -6.28 1.81
C TYR A 28 5.50 -7.15 0.55
N LEU A 29 5.73 -8.46 0.71
CA LEU A 29 5.84 -9.39 -0.43
C LEU A 29 4.51 -9.53 -1.17
N VAL A 30 3.39 -9.60 -0.45
CA VAL A 30 2.05 -9.64 -1.04
C VAL A 30 1.77 -8.36 -1.82
N THR A 31 2.07 -7.19 -1.24
CA THR A 31 1.91 -5.89 -1.91
C THR A 31 2.71 -5.84 -3.21
N ILE A 32 3.99 -6.20 -3.19
CA ILE A 32 4.83 -6.24 -4.39
C ILE A 32 4.25 -7.17 -5.45
N LEU A 33 3.77 -8.35 -5.05
CA LEU A 33 3.22 -9.35 -5.95
C LEU A 33 1.96 -8.83 -6.69
N ILE A 34 1.21 -7.92 -6.08
CA ILE A 34 0.00 -7.33 -6.65
C ILE A 34 0.32 -6.08 -7.47
N GLU A 35 1.16 -5.19 -6.94
CA GLU A 35 1.47 -3.90 -7.56
C GLU A 35 2.36 -4.07 -8.79
N THR A 36 3.37 -4.94 -8.70
CA THR A 36 4.38 -5.11 -9.76
C THR A 36 3.76 -5.50 -11.11
N PRO A 37 2.83 -6.47 -11.22
CA PRO A 37 2.14 -6.76 -12.48
C PRO A 37 1.44 -5.54 -13.08
N ILE A 38 0.77 -4.74 -12.26
CA ILE A 38 0.06 -3.53 -12.68
C ILE A 38 1.07 -2.50 -13.22
N LEU A 39 2.19 -2.29 -12.54
CA LEU A 39 3.24 -1.40 -13.00
C LEU A 39 3.90 -1.90 -14.29
N LEU A 40 4.17 -3.22 -14.40
CA LEU A 40 4.79 -3.83 -15.57
C LEU A 40 3.95 -3.60 -16.84
N LEU A 41 2.64 -3.83 -16.73
CA LEU A 41 1.69 -3.67 -17.84
C LEU A 41 1.30 -2.20 -18.09
N GLY A 42 1.10 -1.44 -17.02
CA GLY A 42 0.57 -0.09 -17.06
C GLY A 42 1.59 0.97 -17.45
N LEU A 43 2.83 0.88 -16.96
CA LEU A 43 3.87 1.87 -17.24
C LEU A 43 4.25 1.88 -18.73
N GLY A 44 4.53 3.06 -19.26
CA GLY A 44 4.85 3.25 -20.68
C GLY A 44 6.11 2.47 -21.13
N ARG A 45 6.26 2.30 -22.45
CA ARG A 45 7.41 1.60 -23.07
C ARG A 45 8.78 2.28 -22.84
N LYS A 46 8.78 3.51 -22.31
CA LYS A 46 9.99 4.28 -22.00
C LYS A 46 10.77 3.69 -20.83
N PHE A 47 10.09 2.98 -19.93
CA PHE A 47 10.73 2.29 -18.82
C PHE A 47 11.08 0.86 -19.23
N SER A 48 12.34 0.48 -19.03
CA SER A 48 12.78 -0.90 -19.20
C SER A 48 12.09 -1.83 -18.21
N PHE A 49 12.02 -3.12 -18.54
CA PHE A 49 11.43 -4.12 -17.64
C PHE A 49 12.06 -4.10 -16.23
N LYS A 50 13.39 -3.95 -16.16
CA LYS A 50 14.12 -3.86 -14.88
C LYS A 50 13.72 -2.63 -14.07
N GLN A 51 13.56 -1.47 -14.71
CA GLN A 51 13.12 -0.24 -14.03
C GLN A 51 11.70 -0.37 -13.48
N LYS A 52 10.80 -1.01 -14.22
CA LYS A 52 9.42 -1.24 -13.77
C LYS A 52 9.36 -2.21 -12.59
N LEU A 53 10.14 -3.30 -12.65
CA LEU A 53 10.25 -4.26 -11.55
C LEU A 53 10.85 -3.62 -10.30
N PHE A 54 11.94 -2.87 -10.47
CA PHE A 54 12.58 -2.17 -9.36
C PHE A 54 11.68 -1.09 -8.78
N ALA A 55 10.90 -0.39 -9.61
CA ALA A 55 9.92 0.59 -9.13
C ALA A 55 8.88 -0.07 -8.21
N GLY A 56 8.32 -1.22 -8.59
CA GLY A 56 7.38 -1.95 -7.71
C GLY A 56 8.00 -2.30 -6.36
N ILE A 57 9.22 -2.85 -6.35
CA ILE A 57 9.89 -3.23 -5.10
C ILE A 57 10.24 -1.99 -4.27
N TRP A 58 10.84 -0.98 -4.88
CA TRP A 58 11.42 0.16 -4.20
C TRP A 58 10.37 1.14 -3.67
N LEU A 59 9.31 1.41 -4.45
CA LEU A 59 8.24 2.32 -4.03
C LEU A 59 7.55 1.79 -2.78
N THR A 60 7.13 0.51 -2.81
CA THR A 60 6.54 -0.17 -1.66
C THR A 60 7.52 -0.21 -0.48
N ALA A 61 8.82 -0.39 -0.70
CA ALA A 61 9.80 -0.42 0.39
C ALA A 61 9.88 0.92 1.14
N CYS A 62 9.64 2.04 0.46
CA CYS A 62 9.63 3.37 1.06
C CYS A 62 8.32 3.71 1.78
N THR A 63 7.18 3.18 1.32
CA THR A 63 5.85 3.58 1.81
C THR A 63 5.25 2.58 2.79
N TYR A 64 5.47 1.29 2.57
CA TYR A 64 4.83 0.22 3.34
C TYR A 64 5.19 0.21 4.84
N PRO A 65 6.45 0.40 5.26
CA PRO A 65 6.77 0.49 6.69
C PRO A 65 6.05 1.65 7.39
N ILE A 66 5.81 2.75 6.68
CA ILE A 66 5.08 3.89 7.22
C ILE A 66 3.60 3.52 7.39
N VAL A 67 2.99 2.88 6.40
CA VAL A 67 1.58 2.46 6.43
C VAL A 67 1.30 1.38 7.47
N VAL A 68 2.26 0.47 7.73
CA VAL A 68 2.06 -0.69 8.62
C VAL A 68 2.58 -0.46 10.05
N ILE A 69 3.61 0.35 10.25
CA ILE A 69 4.18 0.58 11.58
C ILE A 69 3.83 1.98 12.06
N VAL A 70 4.19 3.01 11.29
CA VAL A 70 4.13 4.40 11.76
C VAL A 70 2.68 4.88 11.89
N LEU A 71 1.86 4.71 10.85
CA LEU A 71 0.47 5.17 10.87
C LEU A 71 -0.36 4.46 11.94
N PRO A 72 -0.33 3.13 12.10
CA PRO A 72 -1.08 2.47 13.17
C PRO A 72 -0.65 2.93 14.58
N THR A 73 0.64 3.22 14.76
CA THR A 73 1.16 3.75 16.04
C THR A 73 0.64 5.16 16.32
N ILE A 74 0.65 6.05 15.32
CA ILE A 74 0.16 7.44 15.46
C ILE A 74 -1.36 7.48 15.69
N PHE A 75 -2.09 6.63 14.97
CA PHE A 75 -3.55 6.58 15.03
C PHE A 75 -4.06 5.63 16.11
N SER A 76 -3.22 5.11 17.01
CA SER A 76 -3.66 4.26 18.12
C SER A 76 -4.78 4.93 18.94
N GLY A 77 -5.87 4.22 19.19
CA GLY A 77 -7.09 4.76 19.81
C GLY A 77 -8.00 5.64 18.92
N SER A 78 -7.64 5.86 17.65
CA SER A 78 -8.50 6.55 16.66
C SER A 78 -9.41 5.57 15.91
N PRO A 79 -10.49 6.03 15.26
CA PRO A 79 -11.33 5.14 14.47
C PRO A 79 -10.61 4.69 13.18
N ARG A 80 -10.75 3.40 12.83
CA ARG A 80 -10.05 2.76 11.68
C ARG A 80 -10.19 3.51 10.36
N TRP A 81 -11.36 4.07 10.07
CA TRP A 81 -11.59 4.79 8.81
C TRP A 81 -10.64 5.99 8.64
N LEU A 82 -10.27 6.65 9.75
CA LEU A 82 -9.33 7.77 9.71
C LEU A 82 -7.92 7.28 9.35
N TYR A 83 -7.47 6.20 9.98
CA TYR A 83 -6.21 5.53 9.62
C TYR A 83 -6.19 5.13 8.14
N LEU A 84 -7.24 4.44 7.67
CA LEU A 84 -7.34 3.96 6.29
C LEU A 84 -7.34 5.11 5.28
N THR A 85 -8.15 6.14 5.51
CA THR A 85 -8.18 7.33 4.63
C THR A 85 -6.81 7.99 4.54
N VAL A 86 -6.09 8.12 5.66
CA VAL A 86 -4.74 8.70 5.65
C VAL A 86 -3.75 7.79 4.92
N ALA A 87 -3.78 6.48 5.16
CA ALA A 87 -2.92 5.51 4.50
C ALA A 87 -3.15 5.47 2.97
N GLU A 88 -4.42 5.45 2.54
CA GLU A 88 -4.84 5.41 1.14
C GLU A 88 -4.53 6.69 0.36
N ILE A 89 -4.39 7.82 1.05
CA ILE A 89 -3.91 9.06 0.42
C ILE A 89 -2.38 9.09 0.43
N PHE A 90 -1.77 8.75 1.57
CA PHE A 90 -0.33 8.83 1.77
C PHE A 90 0.43 7.94 0.79
N ALA A 91 0.09 6.66 0.70
CA ALA A 91 0.83 5.68 -0.11
C ALA A 91 0.92 6.10 -1.60
N PRO A 92 -0.19 6.33 -2.33
CA PRO A 92 -0.11 6.70 -3.74
C PRO A 92 0.55 8.07 -3.97
N VAL A 93 0.34 9.05 -3.08
CA VAL A 93 0.98 10.37 -3.20
C VAL A 93 2.50 10.26 -3.03
N ALA A 94 2.94 9.54 -2.00
CA ALA A 94 4.36 9.31 -1.72
C ALA A 94 5.02 8.52 -2.86
N GLU A 95 4.37 7.46 -3.36
CA GLU A 95 4.92 6.67 -4.45
C GLU A 95 4.98 7.44 -5.77
N CYS A 96 3.97 8.25 -6.10
CA CYS A 96 4.02 9.12 -7.26
C CYS A 96 5.16 10.14 -7.15
N ALA A 97 5.36 10.73 -5.96
CA ALA A 97 6.45 11.68 -5.72
C ALA A 97 7.83 11.02 -5.85
N ILE A 98 8.03 9.86 -5.22
CA ILE A 98 9.30 9.10 -5.28
C ILE A 98 9.57 8.64 -6.72
N PHE A 99 8.56 8.11 -7.42
CA PHE A 99 8.70 7.70 -8.82
C PHE A 99 9.06 8.87 -9.73
N TRP A 100 8.40 10.01 -9.54
CA TRP A 100 8.73 11.22 -10.29
C TRP A 100 10.17 11.67 -10.00
N LEU A 101 10.59 11.72 -8.74
CA LEU A 101 11.97 12.09 -8.38
C LEU A 101 13.01 11.15 -9.01
N ALA A 102 12.71 9.85 -9.08
CA ALA A 102 13.59 8.85 -9.67
C ALA A 102 13.73 9.01 -11.20
N PHE A 103 12.69 9.48 -11.90
CA PHE A 103 12.63 9.45 -13.37
C PHE A 103 12.39 10.80 -14.06
N ARG A 104 12.30 11.93 -13.33
CA ARG A 104 11.93 13.27 -13.84
C ARG A 104 12.75 13.77 -15.04
N GLY A 105 13.96 13.26 -15.25
CA GLY A 105 14.82 13.60 -16.40
C GLY A 105 14.57 12.76 -17.66
N THR A 106 13.54 11.92 -17.69
CA THR A 106 13.25 11.04 -18.82
C THR A 106 12.33 11.74 -19.82
N ASP A 107 12.85 12.01 -21.02
CA ASP A 107 12.08 12.71 -22.06
C ASP A 107 10.94 11.87 -22.64
N GLY A 108 9.81 12.54 -22.92
CA GLY A 108 8.65 11.94 -23.56
C GLY A 108 7.88 10.94 -22.69
N VAL A 109 8.02 11.03 -21.36
CA VAL A 109 7.19 10.28 -20.41
C VAL A 109 5.81 10.91 -20.30
N ASN A 110 4.77 10.10 -20.43
CA ASN A 110 3.41 10.49 -20.05
C ASN A 110 3.25 10.33 -18.53
N TRP A 111 3.45 11.43 -17.80
CA TRP A 111 3.38 11.46 -16.34
C TRP A 111 1.99 11.17 -15.80
N MET A 112 0.94 11.69 -16.44
CA MET A 112 -0.45 11.42 -16.05
C MET A 112 -0.78 9.94 -16.08
N ARG A 113 -0.39 9.23 -17.15
CA ARG A 113 -0.52 7.77 -17.23
C ARG A 113 0.27 7.07 -16.13
N SER A 114 1.50 7.53 -15.87
CA SER A 114 2.38 6.88 -14.89
C SER A 114 1.82 7.01 -13.48
N PHE A 115 1.35 8.20 -13.08
CA PHE A 115 0.70 8.41 -11.79
C PHE A 115 -0.61 7.64 -11.66
N PHE A 116 -1.44 7.64 -12.71
CA PHE A 116 -2.66 6.86 -12.70
C PHE A 116 -2.40 5.36 -12.49
N VAL A 117 -1.37 4.81 -13.14
CA VAL A 117 -0.97 3.40 -12.99
C VAL A 117 -0.47 3.11 -11.58
N ILE A 118 0.31 4.00 -10.97
CA ILE A 118 0.80 3.86 -9.59
C ILE A 118 -0.36 3.90 -8.59
N ILE A 119 -1.29 4.85 -8.75
CA ILE A 119 -2.51 4.93 -7.94
C ILE A 119 -3.33 3.64 -8.08
N LEU A 120 -3.52 3.14 -9.29
CA LEU A 120 -4.26 1.90 -9.53
C LEU A 120 -3.58 0.68 -8.89
N ALA A 121 -2.25 0.63 -8.90
CA ALA A 121 -1.49 -0.42 -8.21
C ALA A 121 -1.73 -0.39 -6.69
N ASN A 122 -1.61 0.79 -6.06
CA ASN A 122 -1.88 0.98 -4.63
C ASN A 122 -3.31 0.60 -4.26
N LEU A 123 -4.30 1.05 -5.04
CA LEU A 123 -5.70 0.73 -4.80
C LEU A 123 -5.99 -0.77 -4.95
N ALA A 124 -5.33 -1.46 -5.88
CA ALA A 124 -5.47 -2.90 -6.04
C ALA A 124 -4.87 -3.67 -4.86
N SER A 125 -3.70 -3.24 -4.36
CA SER A 125 -3.08 -3.82 -3.16
C SER A 125 -3.98 -3.63 -1.94
N PHE A 126 -4.49 -2.41 -1.74
CA PHE A 126 -5.44 -2.09 -0.68
C PHE A 126 -6.72 -2.95 -0.77
N GLY A 127 -7.34 -3.01 -1.96
CA GLY A 127 -8.57 -3.77 -2.17
C GLY A 127 -8.40 -5.26 -1.87
N LEU A 128 -7.26 -5.85 -2.23
CA LEU A 128 -6.95 -7.23 -1.87
C LEU A 128 -6.71 -7.37 -0.36
N GLY A 129 -6.05 -6.41 0.28
CA GLY A 129 -5.90 -6.35 1.74
C GLY A 129 -7.24 -6.38 2.46
N GLU A 130 -8.23 -5.60 2.00
CA GLU A 130 -9.58 -5.60 2.57
C GLU A 130 -10.31 -6.94 2.33
N VAL A 131 -10.13 -7.57 1.17
CA VAL A 131 -10.69 -8.90 0.90
C VAL A 131 -10.10 -9.95 1.85
N LEU A 132 -8.77 -9.97 2.02
CA LEU A 132 -8.11 -10.90 2.95
C LEU A 132 -8.56 -10.69 4.39
N ASN A 133 -8.77 -9.44 4.78
CA ASN A 133 -9.33 -9.07 6.09
C ASN A 133 -10.76 -9.59 6.26
N ALA A 134 -11.62 -9.44 5.24
CA ALA A 134 -13.01 -9.92 5.29
C ALA A 134 -13.12 -11.45 5.43
N TYR A 135 -12.16 -12.21 4.89
CA TYR A 135 -12.13 -13.67 5.02
C TYR A 135 -11.38 -14.18 6.27
N GLN A 136 -10.94 -13.29 7.18
CA GLN A 136 -10.16 -13.62 8.36
C GLN A 136 -8.93 -14.50 8.07
N TRP A 137 -8.38 -14.42 6.85
CA TRP A 137 -7.40 -15.38 6.32
C TRP A 137 -6.17 -15.51 7.22
N PHE A 138 -5.81 -14.47 7.96
CA PHE A 138 -4.65 -14.47 8.83
C PHE A 138 -4.91 -14.70 10.32
N GLY A 139 -6.17 -14.75 10.79
CA GLY A 139 -6.44 -14.83 12.25
C GLY A 139 -5.70 -13.75 13.08
N LEU A 140 -5.22 -12.71 12.42
CA LEU A 140 -4.48 -11.55 12.92
C LEU A 140 -5.29 -10.30 12.57
N PHE A 141 -6.60 -10.38 12.78
CA PHE A 141 -7.50 -9.24 12.86
C PHE A 141 -8.49 -9.57 13.96
#